data_AF-D1C0T1-F1
#
_entry.id   AF-D1C0T1-F1
#
_cell.length_a   1.000
_cell.length_b   1.000
_cell.length_c   1.000
_cell.angle_alpha   90.00
_cell.angle_beta   90.00
_cell.angle_gamma   90.00
#
_symmetry.space_group_name_H-M   'P 1'
#
loop_
_entity.id
_entity.type
_entity.pdbx_description
1 polymer ?
#
loop_
_entity_poly.entity_id
_entity_poly.type
_entity_poly.pdbx_seq_one_letter_code
_entity_poly.pdbx_strand_id
1 'polypeptide(L)'
;MNVLTAAWTSTGKVSGDTTTARTRGKCARCATTADLIPVRDVISKAFTGFDGWTDPTGRGLCAACAWGYSTPALRAVPHLVSRDPAQLRELSRTAAGEVLASGPLDVDQALVVPLRPGRKHLLPTAGWGRVTVDDAQLPWTEREVTLLRTVTELRDLGFGSRMLTEPAPPYQVMSKLPPASWSLVLRAWDELAVWRVTAGPWMPLALHLTIPTTKDAS
;
A
#
# COMPACT_ATOMS: atom_id res chain seq x y z
N MET A 1 17.65 -5.77 -7.83
CA MET A 1 17.33 -4.47 -7.20
C MET A 1 16.01 -4.60 -6.44
N ASN A 2 15.92 -4.15 -5.19
CA ASN A 2 14.65 -4.16 -4.43
C ASN A 2 13.79 -2.93 -4.75
N VAL A 3 12.51 -2.94 -4.35
CA VAL A 3 11.53 -1.87 -4.60
C VAL A 3 12.05 -0.52 -4.12
N LEU A 4 12.56 -0.47 -2.88
CA LEU A 4 13.10 0.75 -2.29
C LEU A 4 14.23 1.36 -3.11
N THR A 5 15.15 0.53 -3.60
CA THR A 5 16.31 0.99 -4.38
C THR A 5 15.88 1.47 -5.76
N ALA A 6 14.88 0.83 -6.39
CA ALA A 6 14.31 1.31 -7.65
C ALA A 6 13.65 2.68 -7.47
N ALA A 7 12.80 2.83 -6.45
CA ALA A 7 12.16 4.08 -6.11
C ALA A 7 13.19 5.20 -5.83
N TRP A 8 14.20 4.91 -5.00
CA TRP A 8 15.27 5.87 -4.70
C TRP A 8 16.11 6.24 -5.93
N THR A 9 16.38 5.29 -6.82
CA THR A 9 17.14 5.57 -8.05
C THR A 9 16.35 6.49 -8.98
N SER A 10 15.02 6.33 -9.05
CA SER A 10 14.15 7.17 -9.89
C SER A 10 14.14 8.65 -9.48
N THR A 11 14.50 8.99 -8.24
CA THR A 11 14.58 10.38 -7.78
C THR A 11 15.92 11.03 -8.11
N GLY A 12 16.82 10.37 -8.84
CA GLY A 12 18.18 10.86 -9.07
C GLY A 12 19.11 10.61 -7.89
N LYS A 13 18.78 9.65 -7.01
CA LYS A 13 19.58 9.26 -5.82
C LYS A 13 19.76 10.40 -4.82
N VAL A 14 18.75 11.24 -4.66
CA VAL A 14 18.76 12.33 -3.67
C VAL A 14 19.02 11.71 -2.30
N SER A 15 20.14 12.09 -1.68
CA SER A 15 20.40 11.79 -0.28
C SER A 15 19.60 12.79 0.54
N GLY A 16 18.93 12.33 1.60
CA GLY A 16 18.35 13.26 2.58
C GLY A 16 19.42 14.23 3.10
N ASP A 17 18.99 15.39 3.54
CA ASP A 17 19.85 16.49 4.00
C ASP A 17 20.55 16.08 5.30
N THR A 18 21.65 15.34 5.18
CA THR A 18 22.39 14.80 6.33
C THR A 18 23.86 15.11 6.14
N THR A 19 24.31 16.14 6.87
CA THR A 19 25.67 16.68 6.89
C THR A 19 26.64 15.85 7.75
N THR A 20 26.20 14.72 8.30
CA THR A 20 26.98 13.91 9.25
C THR A 20 28.06 13.07 8.57
N ALA A 21 29.20 12.93 9.27
CA ALA A 21 30.31 12.07 8.85
C ALA A 21 29.83 10.64 8.58
N ARG A 22 30.21 10.10 7.42
CA ARG A 22 29.81 8.77 6.96
C ARG A 22 30.91 7.75 7.26
N THR A 23 30.51 6.61 7.82
CA THR A 23 31.42 5.48 8.02
C THR A 23 31.06 4.38 7.03
N ARG A 24 32.05 3.79 6.38
CA ARG A 24 31.83 2.65 5.50
C ARG A 24 31.51 1.39 6.30
N GLY A 25 30.44 0.69 5.97
CA GLY A 25 30.03 -0.54 6.66
C GLY A 25 28.81 -1.19 6.03
N LYS A 26 28.24 -2.20 6.70
CA LYS A 26 26.99 -2.85 6.28
C LYS A 26 25.78 -2.06 6.79
N CYS A 27 24.83 -1.79 5.91
CA CYS A 27 23.54 -1.18 6.28
C CYS A 27 22.77 -2.08 7.25
N ALA A 28 22.33 -1.52 8.38
CA ALA A 28 21.53 -2.22 9.39
C ALA A 28 20.24 -2.82 8.82
N ARG A 29 19.60 -2.13 7.85
CA ARG A 29 18.33 -2.57 7.26
C ARG A 29 18.49 -3.67 6.21
N CYS A 30 19.45 -3.54 5.30
CA CYS A 30 19.53 -4.34 4.06
C CYS A 30 20.87 -5.04 3.84
N ALA A 31 21.80 -4.94 4.78
CA ALA A 31 23.15 -5.52 4.75
C ALA A 31 24.10 -5.04 3.62
N THR A 32 23.64 -4.19 2.70
CA THR A 32 24.48 -3.62 1.63
C THR A 32 25.66 -2.84 2.23
N THR A 33 26.86 -3.12 1.72
CA THR A 33 28.07 -2.35 2.07
C THR A 33 28.03 -0.99 1.40
N ALA A 34 28.04 0.10 2.18
CA ALA A 34 27.98 1.47 1.70
C ALA A 34 28.55 2.44 2.74
N ASP A 35 28.64 3.72 2.37
CA ASP A 35 28.77 4.80 3.34
C ASP A 35 27.46 4.94 4.11
N LEU A 36 27.55 4.91 5.44
CA LEU A 36 26.38 4.82 6.31
C LEU A 36 26.04 6.16 6.94
N ILE A 37 24.74 6.45 6.95
CA ILE A 37 24.11 7.54 7.69
C ILE A 37 23.71 7.01 9.08
N PRO A 38 24.03 7.72 10.18
CA PRO A 38 23.65 7.29 11.52
C PRO A 38 22.14 7.09 11.66
N VAL A 39 21.72 5.96 12.23
CA VAL A 39 20.29 5.61 12.40
C VAL A 39 19.52 6.70 13.17
N ARG A 40 20.15 7.30 14.19
CA ARG A 40 19.57 8.37 15.02
C ARG A 40 19.25 9.66 14.25
N ASP A 41 19.87 9.86 13.08
CA ASP A 41 19.65 11.02 12.23
C ASP A 41 18.48 10.77 11.25
N VAL A 42 18.05 9.52 11.09
CA VAL A 42 17.02 9.08 10.13
C VAL A 42 15.69 8.81 10.82
N ILE A 43 15.72 8.12 11.95
CA ILE A 43 14.53 7.70 12.69
C ILE A 43 14.55 8.23 14.12
N SER A 44 13.37 8.48 14.67
CA SER A 44 13.22 8.96 16.05
C SER A 44 13.53 7.87 17.08
N LYS A 45 13.80 8.28 18.32
CA LYS A 45 13.98 7.36 19.45
C LYS A 45 12.74 6.51 19.76
N ALA A 46 11.56 6.93 19.31
CA ALA A 46 10.30 6.22 19.51
C ALA A 46 9.98 5.25 18.36
N PHE A 47 10.88 5.09 17.38
CA PHE A 47 10.71 4.15 16.30
C PHE A 47 10.76 2.71 16.83
N THR A 48 9.76 1.91 16.46
CA THR A 48 9.66 0.49 16.84
C THR A 48 9.67 -0.46 15.64
N GLY A 49 9.68 0.06 14.41
CA GLY A 49 9.59 -0.71 13.17
C GLY A 49 10.92 -1.37 12.74
N PHE A 50 11.66 -1.93 13.68
CA PHE A 50 12.89 -2.67 13.40
C PHE A 50 12.63 -4.07 12.85
N ASP A 51 11.38 -4.54 12.96
CA ASP A 51 10.93 -5.80 12.37
C ASP A 51 11.19 -5.79 10.86
N GLY A 52 12.04 -6.71 10.42
CA GLY A 52 12.51 -6.84 9.04
C GLY A 52 13.89 -6.26 8.77
N TRP A 53 14.54 -5.54 9.71
CA TRP A 53 15.95 -5.15 9.58
C TRP A 53 16.86 -6.37 9.70
N THR A 54 17.95 -6.39 8.92
CA THR A 54 18.94 -7.47 8.98
C THR A 54 19.73 -7.43 10.29
N ASP A 55 20.06 -6.24 10.78
CA ASP A 55 20.69 -6.01 12.08
C ASP A 55 19.93 -4.89 12.82
N PRO A 56 18.96 -5.24 13.68
CA PRO A 56 18.20 -4.28 14.49
C PRO A 56 19.06 -3.42 15.43
N THR A 57 20.27 -3.87 15.76
CA THR A 57 21.21 -3.14 16.64
C THR A 57 22.21 -2.28 15.86
N GLY A 58 22.21 -2.40 14.54
CA GLY A 58 23.11 -1.71 13.64
C GLY A 58 22.94 -0.20 13.71
N ARG A 59 24.05 0.53 13.66
CA ARG A 59 24.07 1.98 13.92
C ARG A 59 23.98 2.87 12.67
N GLY A 60 23.94 2.27 11.48
CA GLY A 60 23.98 3.02 10.23
C GLY A 60 23.13 2.42 9.11
N LEU A 61 22.60 3.29 8.25
CA LEU A 61 21.80 2.96 7.07
C LEU A 61 22.49 3.44 5.79
N CYS A 62 22.37 2.69 4.70
CA CYS A 62 22.75 3.19 3.38
C CYS A 62 21.81 4.32 2.94
N ALA A 63 22.23 5.13 1.95
CA ALA A 63 21.47 6.28 1.46
C ALA A 63 20.02 5.95 1.05
N ALA A 64 19.79 4.82 0.36
CA ALA A 64 18.44 4.40 -0.03
C ALA A 64 17.54 4.08 1.17
N CYS A 65 18.08 3.36 2.17
CA CYS A 65 17.34 3.07 3.41
C CYS A 65 17.09 4.33 4.22
N ALA A 66 18.08 5.21 4.35
CA ALA A 66 17.91 6.48 5.02
C ALA A 66 16.79 7.30 4.37
N TRP A 67 16.83 7.47 3.04
CA TRP A 67 15.78 8.15 2.28
C TRP A 67 14.39 7.53 2.49
N GLY A 68 14.27 6.20 2.43
CA GLY A 68 13.00 5.50 2.61
C GLY A 68 12.36 5.68 3.99
N TYR A 69 13.18 5.86 5.03
CA TYR A 69 12.70 6.10 6.40
C TYR A 69 12.52 7.59 6.73
N SER A 70 13.28 8.49 6.10
CA SER A 70 13.19 9.93 6.39
C SER A 70 12.17 10.68 5.54
N THR A 71 11.75 10.16 4.38
CA THR A 71 10.87 10.88 3.45
C THR A 71 9.39 10.78 3.87
N PRO A 72 8.73 11.86 4.34
CA PRO A 72 7.37 11.78 4.86
C PRO A 72 6.32 11.45 3.80
N ALA A 73 6.50 11.97 2.57
CA ALA A 73 5.58 11.76 1.46
C ALA A 73 5.32 10.27 1.17
N LEU A 74 6.34 9.41 1.30
CA LEU A 74 6.25 7.96 1.10
C LEU A 74 5.26 7.26 2.05
N ARG A 75 4.87 7.93 3.14
CA ARG A 75 3.91 7.42 4.13
C ARG A 75 2.53 8.05 4.00
N ALA A 76 2.39 9.11 3.21
CA ALA A 76 1.18 9.91 3.17
C ALA A 76 0.19 9.43 2.11
N VAL A 77 0.70 9.00 0.96
CA VAL A 77 -0.10 8.73 -0.24
C VAL A 77 0.31 7.40 -0.91
N PRO A 78 -0.57 6.80 -1.73
CA PRO A 78 -0.22 5.65 -2.53
C PRO A 78 0.91 5.93 -3.53
N HIS A 79 1.75 4.93 -3.76
CA HIS A 79 2.84 5.00 -4.73
C HIS A 79 2.90 3.72 -5.57
N LEU A 80 3.01 3.86 -6.88
CA LEU A 80 3.38 2.78 -7.79
C LEU A 80 4.87 2.88 -8.12
N VAL A 81 5.58 1.78 -7.91
CA VAL A 81 7.00 1.66 -8.24
C VAL A 81 7.16 0.68 -9.39
N SER A 82 7.93 1.04 -10.42
CA SER A 82 8.33 0.13 -11.50
C SER A 82 9.84 -0.10 -11.47
N ARG A 83 10.28 -1.27 -11.94
CA ARG A 83 11.70 -1.64 -11.96
C ARG A 83 12.44 -1.20 -13.24
N ASP A 84 11.79 -1.31 -14.40
CA ASP A 84 12.42 -1.07 -15.70
C ASP A 84 11.48 -0.30 -16.67
N PRO A 85 11.70 1.02 -16.88
CA PRO A 85 12.64 1.85 -16.16
C PRO A 85 12.23 2.01 -14.68
N ALA A 86 13.21 2.32 -13.83
CA ALA A 86 12.96 2.62 -12.43
C ALA A 86 12.12 3.90 -12.29
N GLN A 87 10.90 3.79 -11.79
CA GLN A 87 10.02 4.94 -11.56
C GLN A 87 9.34 4.85 -10.19
N LEU A 88 9.10 6.02 -9.59
CA LEU A 88 8.25 6.20 -8.43
C LEU A 88 7.14 7.19 -8.83
N ARG A 89 5.91 6.70 -8.89
CA ARG A 89 4.74 7.51 -9.23
C ARG A 89 3.84 7.64 -8.03
N GLU A 90 3.65 8.87 -7.56
CA GLU A 90 2.59 9.21 -6.61
C GLU A 90 1.21 9.03 -7.25
N LEU A 91 0.28 8.45 -6.50
CA LEU A 91 -1.10 8.23 -6.95
C LEU A 91 -2.09 8.80 -5.95
N SER A 92 -3.23 9.28 -6.45
CA SER A 92 -4.41 9.45 -5.61
C SER A 92 -4.97 8.07 -5.19
N ARG A 93 -5.85 8.04 -4.19
CA ARG A 93 -6.53 6.80 -3.78
C ARG A 93 -7.35 6.19 -4.92
N THR A 94 -8.07 7.03 -5.66
CA THR A 94 -8.86 6.62 -6.83
C THR A 94 -7.96 6.05 -7.92
N ALA A 95 -6.86 6.73 -8.27
CA ALA A 95 -5.92 6.25 -9.29
C ALA A 95 -5.23 4.93 -8.88
N ALA A 96 -4.95 4.73 -7.59
CA ALA A 96 -4.48 3.44 -7.10
C ALA A 96 -5.56 2.35 -7.21
N GLY A 97 -6.83 2.69 -6.97
CA GLY A 97 -7.98 1.81 -7.23
C GLY A 97 -8.10 1.42 -8.70
N GLU A 98 -7.97 2.38 -9.61
CA GLU A 98 -8.01 2.15 -11.07
C GLU A 98 -6.87 1.24 -11.53
N VAL A 99 -5.64 1.45 -11.04
CA VAL A 99 -4.51 0.55 -11.32
C VAL A 99 -4.86 -0.89 -10.91
N LEU A 100 -5.36 -1.08 -9.69
CA LEU A 100 -5.70 -2.42 -9.19
C LEU A 100 -6.94 -3.03 -9.86
N ALA A 101 -7.87 -2.21 -10.34
CA ALA A 101 -9.04 -2.67 -11.09
C ALA A 101 -8.72 -2.98 -12.56
N SER A 102 -7.61 -2.47 -13.09
CA SER A 102 -7.20 -2.68 -14.48
C SER A 102 -6.69 -4.10 -14.76
N GLY A 103 -6.12 -4.77 -13.76
CA GLY A 103 -5.58 -6.12 -13.91
C GLY A 103 -4.64 -6.54 -12.77
N PRO A 104 -4.08 -7.75 -12.86
CA PRO A 104 -3.06 -8.23 -11.93
C PRO A 104 -1.84 -7.30 -11.89
N LEU A 105 -1.17 -7.24 -10.74
CA LEU A 105 0.04 -6.42 -10.63
C LEU A 105 1.23 -7.15 -11.25
N ASP A 106 1.94 -6.46 -12.14
CA ASP A 106 3.10 -6.99 -12.84
C ASP A 106 4.26 -7.33 -11.87
N VAL A 107 5.07 -8.35 -12.21
CA VAL A 107 6.22 -8.80 -11.40
C VAL A 107 7.33 -7.76 -11.25
N ASP A 108 7.34 -6.74 -12.10
CA ASP A 108 8.24 -5.58 -12.05
C ASP A 108 7.56 -4.32 -11.49
N GLN A 109 6.33 -4.44 -11.00
CA GLN A 109 5.60 -3.37 -10.30
C GLN A 109 5.42 -3.68 -8.80
N ALA A 110 5.35 -2.63 -8.00
CA ALA A 110 4.97 -2.72 -6.59
C ALA A 110 4.08 -1.53 -6.24
N LEU A 111 2.90 -1.80 -5.66
CA LEU A 111 2.01 -0.75 -5.20
C LEU A 111 2.10 -0.64 -3.68
N VAL A 112 2.35 0.56 -3.17
CA VAL A 112 2.39 0.84 -1.73
C VAL A 112 1.19 1.70 -1.37
N VAL A 113 0.35 1.26 -0.44
CA VAL A 113 -0.89 1.95 -0.07
C VAL A 113 -0.94 2.18 1.45
N PRO A 114 -0.69 3.41 1.93
CA PRO A 114 -0.87 3.76 3.34
C PRO A 114 -2.36 3.84 3.72
N LEU A 115 -2.88 2.80 4.39
CA LEU A 115 -4.27 2.82 4.89
C LEU A 115 -4.48 3.88 5.99
N ARG A 116 -3.44 4.11 6.80
CA ARG A 116 -3.38 5.17 7.81
C ARG A 116 -2.18 6.09 7.50
N PRO A 117 -2.41 7.20 6.77
CA PRO A 117 -1.35 8.11 6.35
C PRO A 117 -0.42 8.54 7.51
N GLY A 118 0.88 8.58 7.24
CA GLY A 118 1.93 9.01 8.15
C GLY A 118 2.34 8.00 9.22
N ARG A 119 1.58 6.91 9.42
CA ARG A 119 1.78 6.00 10.55
C ARG A 119 2.96 5.04 10.37
N LYS A 120 3.11 4.44 9.18
CA LYS A 120 4.06 3.33 8.93
C LYS A 120 4.97 3.60 7.75
N HIS A 121 6.19 3.05 7.80
CA HIS A 121 7.16 3.08 6.70
C HIS A 121 6.98 1.84 5.84
N LEU A 122 6.19 1.96 4.76
CA LEU A 122 5.80 0.81 3.94
C LEU A 122 6.79 0.51 2.81
N LEU A 123 7.32 1.56 2.15
CA LEU A 123 8.23 1.37 1.01
C LEU A 123 9.48 0.53 1.34
N PRO A 124 10.12 0.66 2.53
CA PRO A 124 11.28 -0.17 2.87
C PRO A 124 11.01 -1.67 2.98
N THR A 125 9.75 -2.08 3.15
CA THR A 125 9.33 -3.48 3.19
C THR A 125 8.60 -3.89 1.92
N ALA A 126 8.44 -3.02 0.91
CA ALA A 126 7.67 -3.36 -0.27
C ALA A 126 8.32 -4.48 -1.11
N GLY A 127 7.48 -5.36 -1.63
CA GLY A 127 7.85 -6.47 -2.51
C GLY A 127 7.35 -6.26 -3.93
N TRP A 128 8.10 -6.77 -4.91
CA TRP A 128 7.69 -6.78 -6.31
C TRP A 128 6.54 -7.76 -6.57
N GLY A 129 5.64 -7.42 -7.50
CA GLY A 129 4.41 -8.17 -7.77
C GLY A 129 3.43 -8.18 -6.59
N ARG A 130 3.53 -7.21 -5.67
CA ARG A 130 2.72 -7.14 -4.44
C ARG A 130 2.13 -5.76 -4.21
N VAL A 131 0.97 -5.75 -3.54
CA VAL A 131 0.41 -4.56 -2.90
C VAL A 131 0.83 -4.55 -1.44
N THR A 132 1.56 -3.53 -1.02
CA THR A 132 2.05 -3.38 0.36
C THR A 132 1.12 -2.43 1.12
N VAL A 133 0.49 -2.95 2.17
CA VAL A 133 -0.46 -2.23 3.05
C VAL A 133 -0.14 -2.53 4.50
N ASP A 134 0.06 -1.50 5.31
CA ASP A 134 0.39 -1.66 6.73
C ASP A 134 1.54 -2.66 6.97
N ASP A 135 1.27 -3.85 7.53
CA ASP A 135 2.29 -4.90 7.77
C ASP A 135 2.18 -6.08 6.79
N ALA A 136 1.39 -5.94 5.72
CA ALA A 136 1.07 -7.02 4.80
C ALA A 136 1.56 -6.74 3.37
N GLN A 137 1.98 -7.82 2.70
CA GLN A 137 2.29 -7.85 1.28
C GLN A 137 1.30 -8.78 0.59
N LEU A 138 0.37 -8.19 -0.15
CA LEU A 138 -0.74 -8.90 -0.77
C LEU A 138 -0.36 -9.31 -2.20
N PRO A 139 -0.59 -10.56 -2.62
CA PRO A 139 -0.65 -10.86 -4.05
C PRO A 139 -1.76 -10.02 -4.69
N TRP A 140 -1.66 -9.70 -5.98
CA TRP A 140 -2.75 -9.07 -6.70
C TRP A 140 -2.98 -9.80 -8.00
N THR A 141 -3.85 -10.81 -7.95
CA THR A 141 -4.15 -11.69 -9.08
C THR A 141 -5.50 -11.31 -9.71
N GLU A 142 -5.88 -12.01 -10.77
CA GLU A 142 -7.20 -11.85 -11.42
C GLU A 142 -8.35 -11.99 -10.41
N ARG A 143 -8.20 -12.88 -9.42
CA ARG A 143 -9.20 -13.04 -8.36
C ARG A 143 -9.42 -11.74 -7.58
N GLU A 144 -8.34 -11.08 -7.18
CA GLU A 144 -8.41 -9.83 -6.41
C GLU A 144 -8.96 -8.69 -7.26
N VAL A 145 -8.67 -8.67 -8.57
CA VAL A 145 -9.26 -7.73 -9.53
C VAL A 145 -10.78 -7.89 -9.57
N THR A 146 -11.27 -9.13 -9.73
CA THR A 146 -12.71 -9.42 -9.71
C THR A 146 -13.36 -8.95 -8.41
N LEU A 147 -12.79 -9.29 -7.26
CA LEU A 147 -13.35 -8.91 -5.95
C LEU A 147 -13.35 -7.39 -5.74
N LEU A 148 -12.33 -6.65 -6.23
CA LEU A 148 -12.32 -5.19 -6.17
C LEU A 148 -13.43 -4.57 -7.03
N ARG A 149 -13.67 -5.14 -8.22
CA ARG A 149 -14.78 -4.70 -9.10
C ARG A 149 -16.12 -5.00 -8.43
N THR A 150 -16.30 -6.17 -7.82
CA THR A 150 -17.50 -6.50 -7.02
C THR A 150 -17.74 -5.47 -5.91
N VAL A 151 -16.70 -5.03 -5.20
CA VAL A 151 -16.83 -3.94 -4.20
C VAL A 151 -17.32 -2.63 -4.84
N THR A 152 -16.79 -2.28 -6.01
CA THR A 152 -17.16 -1.05 -6.74
C THR A 152 -18.62 -1.11 -7.20
N GLU A 153 -19.03 -2.22 -7.83
CA GLU A 153 -20.41 -2.44 -8.29
C GLU A 153 -21.41 -2.38 -7.13
N LEU A 154 -21.09 -2.97 -5.98
CA LEU A 154 -21.95 -2.86 -4.80
C LEU A 154 -22.02 -1.42 -4.27
N ARG A 155 -20.94 -0.64 -4.36
CA ARG A 155 -21.01 0.78 -3.99
C ARG A 155 -21.92 1.56 -4.92
N ASP A 156 -21.90 1.29 -6.21
CA ASP A 156 -22.77 1.93 -7.20
C ASP A 156 -24.25 1.62 -6.94
N LEU A 157 -24.54 0.45 -6.35
CA LEU A 157 -25.87 0.07 -5.86
C LEU A 157 -26.25 0.72 -4.51
N GLY A 158 -25.39 1.56 -3.94
CA GLY A 158 -25.64 2.33 -2.72
C GLY A 158 -25.17 1.65 -1.43
N PHE A 159 -24.40 0.56 -1.50
CA PHE A 159 -23.84 -0.07 -0.30
C PHE A 159 -22.64 0.71 0.24
N GLY A 160 -22.80 1.32 1.41
CA GLY A 160 -21.75 2.09 2.08
C GLY A 160 -20.63 1.23 2.66
N SER A 161 -19.49 1.86 3.00
CA SER A 161 -18.30 1.15 3.48
C SER A 161 -18.56 0.23 4.68
N ARG A 162 -19.34 0.70 5.65
CA ARG A 162 -19.71 -0.11 6.83
C ARG A 162 -20.53 -1.33 6.41
N MET A 163 -21.50 -1.16 5.51
CA MET A 163 -22.37 -2.24 5.05
C MET A 163 -21.56 -3.36 4.42
N LEU A 164 -20.58 -3.02 3.57
CA LEU A 164 -19.73 -4.00 2.88
C LEU A 164 -18.88 -4.87 3.81
N THR A 165 -18.69 -4.45 5.07
CA THR A 165 -18.02 -5.26 6.11
C THR A 165 -18.96 -6.23 6.84
N GLU A 166 -20.28 -6.05 6.71
CA GLU A 166 -21.27 -6.89 7.39
C GLU A 166 -21.43 -8.26 6.69
N PRO A 167 -21.74 -9.33 7.43
CA PRO A 167 -21.85 -10.69 6.88
C PRO A 167 -23.01 -10.85 5.89
N ALA A 168 -24.01 -9.97 5.93
CA ALA A 168 -25.16 -9.99 5.04
C ALA A 168 -25.48 -8.59 4.50
N PRO A 169 -26.05 -8.48 3.28
CA PRO A 169 -26.48 -7.20 2.73
C PRO A 169 -27.63 -6.61 3.55
N PRO A 170 -27.58 -5.30 3.90
CA PRO A 170 -28.66 -4.66 4.63
C PRO A 170 -29.96 -4.65 3.81
N TYR A 171 -31.03 -5.20 4.40
CA TYR A 171 -32.35 -5.26 3.76
C TYR A 171 -32.86 -3.88 3.34
N GLN A 172 -32.55 -2.82 4.10
CA GLN A 172 -32.97 -1.45 3.80
C GLN A 172 -32.46 -0.92 2.44
N VAL A 173 -31.30 -1.39 1.98
CA VAL A 173 -30.78 -1.06 0.65
C VAL A 173 -31.37 -2.03 -0.37
N MET A 174 -31.38 -3.33 -0.06
CA MET A 174 -31.93 -4.35 -0.95
C MET A 174 -33.39 -4.09 -1.36
N SER A 175 -34.25 -3.65 -0.42
CA SER A 175 -35.67 -3.40 -0.67
C SER A 175 -35.94 -2.27 -1.67
N LYS A 176 -34.94 -1.41 -1.94
CA LYS A 176 -35.01 -0.32 -2.91
C LYS A 176 -34.49 -0.72 -4.29
N LEU A 177 -33.84 -1.87 -4.40
CA LEU A 177 -33.32 -2.39 -5.67
C LEU A 177 -34.40 -3.16 -6.43
N PRO A 178 -34.34 -3.18 -7.77
CA PRO A 178 -35.19 -4.06 -8.57
C PRO A 178 -35.06 -5.52 -8.12
N PRO A 179 -36.16 -6.29 -8.00
CA PRO A 179 -36.11 -7.69 -7.55
C PRO A 179 -35.16 -8.58 -8.37
N ALA A 180 -35.00 -8.29 -9.67
CA ALA A 180 -34.06 -8.99 -10.54
C ALA A 180 -32.59 -8.88 -10.07
N SER A 181 -32.22 -7.77 -9.42
CA SER A 181 -30.85 -7.50 -8.96
C SER A 181 -30.51 -8.23 -7.65
N TRP A 182 -31.49 -8.76 -6.91
CA TRP A 182 -31.26 -9.35 -5.59
C TRP A 182 -30.34 -10.57 -5.67
N SER A 183 -30.57 -11.45 -6.64
CA SER A 183 -29.74 -12.64 -6.83
C SER A 183 -28.28 -12.30 -7.15
N LEU A 184 -28.06 -11.22 -7.91
CA LEU A 184 -26.73 -10.72 -8.24
C LEU A 184 -26.03 -10.17 -6.99
N VAL A 185 -26.72 -9.32 -6.21
CA VAL A 185 -26.19 -8.75 -4.98
C VAL A 185 -25.83 -9.83 -3.97
N LEU A 186 -26.69 -10.84 -3.78
CA LEU A 186 -26.43 -11.92 -2.83
C LEU A 186 -25.20 -12.75 -3.22
N ARG A 187 -25.02 -13.06 -4.52
CA ARG A 187 -23.81 -13.74 -5.01
C ARG A 187 -22.56 -12.89 -4.82
N ALA A 188 -22.59 -11.63 -5.24
CA ALA A 188 -21.51 -10.67 -5.03
C ALA A 188 -21.14 -10.54 -3.53
N TRP A 189 -22.14 -10.56 -2.65
CA TRP A 189 -21.92 -10.49 -1.21
C TRP A 189 -21.18 -11.72 -0.69
N ASP A 190 -21.54 -12.91 -1.17
CA ASP A 190 -20.92 -14.18 -0.77
C ASP A 190 -19.47 -14.27 -1.26
N GLU A 191 -19.20 -13.84 -2.50
CA GLU A 191 -17.83 -13.78 -3.05
C GLU A 191 -16.88 -12.95 -2.17
N LEU A 192 -17.38 -11.85 -1.61
CA LEU A 192 -16.63 -10.98 -0.70
C LEU A 192 -16.41 -11.55 0.70
N ALA A 193 -17.02 -12.68 1.06
CA ALA A 193 -16.86 -13.29 2.38
C ALA A 193 -15.39 -13.57 2.72
N VAL A 194 -14.58 -13.95 1.72
CA VAL A 194 -13.13 -14.18 1.88
C VAL A 194 -12.36 -12.92 2.31
N TRP A 195 -12.83 -11.73 1.93
CA TRP A 195 -12.21 -10.46 2.32
C TRP A 195 -12.72 -9.93 3.67
N ARG A 196 -13.85 -10.45 4.19
CA ARG A 196 -14.41 -10.07 5.50
C ARG A 196 -13.80 -10.82 6.68
N VAL A 197 -12.83 -11.72 6.46
CA VAL A 197 -12.13 -12.42 7.54
C VAL A 197 -11.53 -11.39 8.50
N THR A 198 -11.86 -11.54 9.79
CA THR A 198 -11.45 -10.62 10.86
C THR A 198 -9.94 -10.35 10.80
N ALA A 199 -9.57 -9.07 10.85
CA ALA A 199 -8.20 -8.56 10.78
C ALA A 199 -7.47 -8.68 9.42
N GLY A 200 -8.14 -9.12 8.35
CA GLY A 200 -7.57 -9.13 7.00
C GLY A 200 -7.40 -7.72 6.40
N PRO A 201 -6.32 -7.43 5.66
CA PRO A 201 -6.07 -6.12 5.06
C PRO A 201 -6.83 -5.88 3.73
N TRP A 202 -7.46 -6.92 3.17
CA TRP A 202 -8.14 -6.88 1.87
C TRP A 202 -9.35 -5.94 1.83
N MET A 203 -10.33 -6.15 2.71
CA MET A 203 -11.51 -5.29 2.77
C MET A 203 -11.14 -3.85 3.14
N PRO A 204 -10.29 -3.57 4.15
CA PRO A 204 -9.80 -2.22 4.42
C PRO A 204 -9.13 -1.55 3.20
N LEU A 205 -8.31 -2.27 2.44
CA LEU A 205 -7.70 -1.77 1.21
C LEU A 205 -8.76 -1.42 0.16
N ALA A 206 -9.66 -2.35 -0.15
CA ALA A 206 -10.70 -2.14 -1.14
C ALA A 206 -11.57 -0.92 -0.77
N LEU A 207 -12.00 -0.84 0.49
CA LEU A 207 -12.77 0.30 0.98
C LEU A 207 -11.97 1.61 0.92
N HIS A 208 -10.67 1.61 1.21
CA HIS A 208 -9.83 2.79 1.14
C HIS A 208 -9.69 3.35 -0.28
N LEU A 209 -9.63 2.47 -1.29
CA LEU A 209 -9.44 2.84 -2.70
C LEU A 209 -10.75 3.23 -3.41
N THR A 210 -11.89 2.71 -2.94
CA THR A 210 -13.20 2.86 -3.60
C THR A 210 -14.11 3.88 -2.93
N ILE A 211 -13.64 4.63 -1.93
CA ILE A 211 -14.43 5.73 -1.35
C ILE A 211 -14.61 6.81 -2.43
N PRO A 212 -15.86 7.22 -2.75
CA PRO A 212 -16.12 8.31 -3.66
C PRO A 212 -15.43 9.59 -3.17
N THR A 213 -14.72 10.28 -4.05
CA THR A 213 -14.19 11.61 -3.74
C THR A 213 -15.36 12.59 -3.66
N THR A 214 -15.50 13.31 -2.56
CA THR A 214 -16.52 14.35 -2.36
C THR A 214 -16.47 15.51 -3.36
N LYS A 215 -15.53 15.50 -4.31
CA LYS A 215 -15.41 16.48 -5.40
C LYS A 215 -16.36 16.24 -6.57
N ASP A 216 -17.04 15.10 -6.65
CA ASP A 216 -17.99 14.78 -7.74
C ASP A 216 -19.46 14.98 -7.34
N ALA A 217 -19.72 15.65 -6.22
CA ALA A 217 -21.06 15.95 -5.70
C ALA A 217 -21.31 17.48 -5.58
N SER A 218 -20.90 18.25 -6.59
CA SER A 218 -21.19 19.68 -6.70
C SER A 218 -21.63 20.04 -8.11
#